data_AF-A0A7K9UAG5-F1
#
_entry.id   AF-A0A7K9UAG5-F1
#
_cell.length_a   1.000
_cell.length_b   1.000
_cell.length_c   1.000
_cell.angle_alpha   90.00
_cell.angle_beta   90.00
_cell.angle_gamma   90.00
#
_symmetry.space_group_name_H-M   'P 1'
#
loop_
_entity.id
_entity.type
_entity.pdbx_description
1 polymer ?
#
loop_
_entity_poly.entity_id
_entity_poly.type
_entity_poly.pdbx_seq_one_letter_code
_entity_poly.pdbx_strand_id
1 'polypeptide(L)'
;QFWHKACFHCETCKMTLNMKNYKGYEKKPYCNAVDQRDTFLDCAAPPQNLRLKQQSELQSLIRYKEDFEKNKGKGFSVVADTPELQRIKKTQDQISNIKYHEEFERSRMGPSPSEGAELERRNSQESTNYRRPTEQQQQPPHHVQPSN
;
A
#
# COMPACT_ATOMS: atom_id res chain seq x y z
N GLN A 1 43.75 -42.88 38.39
CA GLN A 1 42.53 -43.53 37.84
C GLN A 1 42.84 -43.95 36.41
N PHE A 2 42.77 -45.24 36.11
CA PHE A 2 43.03 -45.77 34.77
C PHE A 2 41.70 -45.85 34.01
N TRP A 3 41.57 -45.07 32.95
CA TRP A 3 40.40 -45.14 32.06
C TRP A 3 40.67 -46.19 30.99
N HIS A 4 39.74 -47.12 30.78
CA HIS A 4 39.86 -48.06 29.68
C HIS A 4 39.73 -47.33 28.34
N LYS A 5 40.58 -47.67 27.37
CA LYS A 5 40.60 -47.08 26.01
C LYS A 5 39.27 -47.23 25.26
N ALA A 6 38.47 -48.24 25.63
CA ALA A 6 37.14 -48.50 25.10
C ALA A 6 36.00 -47.94 25.97
N CYS A 7 36.29 -47.24 27.08
CA CYS A 7 35.27 -46.66 27.97
C CYS A 7 35.34 -45.13 28.03
N PHE A 8 36.25 -44.51 27.27
CA PHE A 8 36.48 -43.08 27.31
C PHE A 8 35.74 -42.41 26.15
N HIS A 9 34.49 -42.02 26.39
CA HIS A 9 33.61 -41.45 25.36
C HIS A 9 33.02 -40.12 25.82
N CYS A 10 32.80 -39.20 24.88
CA CYS A 10 32.11 -37.95 25.18
C CYS A 10 30.67 -38.22 25.63
N GLU A 11 30.22 -37.58 26.70
CA GLU A 11 28.83 -37.73 27.16
C GLU A 11 27.82 -37.24 26.11
N THR A 12 28.14 -36.17 25.39
CA THR A 12 27.28 -35.53 24.38
C THR A 12 27.31 -36.26 23.04
N CYS A 13 28.49 -36.44 22.44
CA CYS A 13 28.61 -36.99 21.08
C CYS A 13 28.94 -38.48 21.01
N LYS A 14 29.13 -39.16 22.15
CA LYS A 14 29.47 -40.58 22.29
C LYS A 14 30.73 -41.04 21.53
N MET A 15 31.50 -40.13 20.96
CA MET A 15 32.75 -40.45 20.27
C MET A 15 33.85 -40.80 21.27
N THR A 16 34.71 -41.76 20.92
CA THR A 16 35.85 -42.16 21.77
C THR A 16 36.85 -41.00 21.86
N LEU A 17 37.13 -40.56 23.07
CA LEU A 17 38.08 -39.49 23.36
C LEU A 17 39.48 -40.07 23.57
N ASN A 18 40.46 -39.17 23.59
CA ASN A 18 41.82 -39.47 24.01
C ASN A 18 42.21 -38.43 25.06
N MET A 19 43.20 -38.75 25.91
CA MET A 19 43.72 -37.85 26.94
C MET A 19 44.10 -36.46 26.40
N LYS A 20 44.51 -36.36 25.13
CA LYS A 20 44.84 -35.09 24.45
C LYS A 20 43.62 -34.32 23.90
N ASN A 21 42.48 -34.98 23.70
CA ASN A 21 41.31 -34.43 23.00
C ASN A 21 40.07 -34.32 23.91
N TYR A 22 40.29 -34.28 25.22
CA TYR A 22 39.27 -34.33 26.25
C TYR A 22 39.34 -33.10 27.16
N LYS A 23 38.17 -32.53 27.49
CA LYS A 23 37.98 -31.55 28.56
C LYS A 23 37.08 -32.09 29.65
N GLY A 24 37.59 -32.11 30.87
CA GLY A 24 36.88 -32.61 32.04
C GLY A 24 36.08 -31.55 32.74
N TYR A 25 34.76 -31.70 32.71
CA TYR A 25 33.81 -30.89 33.47
C TYR A 25 33.04 -31.83 34.40
N GLU A 26 32.96 -31.50 35.69
CA GLU A 26 32.19 -32.28 36.68
C GLU A 26 32.49 -33.80 36.67
N LYS A 27 33.76 -34.16 36.46
CA LYS A 27 34.24 -35.56 36.34
C LYS A 27 33.69 -36.34 35.13
N LYS A 28 33.12 -35.68 34.13
CA LYS A 28 32.59 -36.30 32.90
C LYS A 28 33.44 -35.99 31.65
N PRO A 29 33.62 -36.99 30.76
CA PRO A 29 34.30 -36.81 29.49
C PRO A 29 33.60 -35.90 28.45
N TYR A 30 34.19 -34.78 28.02
CA TYR A 30 33.68 -33.95 26.89
C TYR A 30 34.73 -33.74 25.79
N CYS A 31 34.29 -33.67 24.53
CA CYS A 31 35.19 -33.41 23.41
C CYS A 31 35.51 -31.91 23.30
N ASN A 32 36.68 -31.57 22.74
CA ASN A 32 37.09 -30.18 22.53
C ASN A 32 36.15 -29.35 21.63
N ALA A 33 35.26 -30.00 20.88
CA ALA A 33 34.31 -29.34 19.99
C ALA A 33 33.04 -28.83 20.69
N VAL A 34 32.85 -29.13 21.99
CA VAL A 34 31.68 -28.71 22.79
C VAL A 34 31.78 -27.26 23.27
N ASP A 35 32.88 -26.55 23.03
CA ASP A 35 33.06 -25.19 23.58
C ASP A 35 32.54 -24.04 22.69
N GLN A 36 31.86 -24.30 21.57
CA GLN A 36 31.39 -23.19 20.71
C GLN A 36 30.02 -23.35 20.09
N ARG A 37 29.24 -24.36 20.45
CA ARG A 37 27.84 -24.45 20.01
C ARG A 37 27.05 -25.13 21.10
N ASP A 38 26.47 -24.33 21.98
CA ASP A 38 25.11 -24.54 22.53
C ASP A 38 24.72 -23.45 23.58
N THR A 39 25.17 -22.20 23.39
CA THR A 39 24.63 -21.05 24.13
C THR A 39 24.05 -19.95 23.24
N PHE A 40 23.85 -20.21 21.93
CA PHE A 40 23.20 -19.24 21.05
C PHE A 40 21.84 -19.69 20.50
N LEU A 41 21.34 -20.89 20.81
CA LEU A 41 20.08 -21.34 20.21
C LEU A 41 19.00 -21.88 21.15
N ASP A 42 19.16 -21.74 22.47
CA ASP A 42 18.06 -22.07 23.39
C ASP A 42 17.20 -20.86 23.76
N CYS A 43 16.07 -20.79 23.03
CA CYS A 43 14.72 -20.85 23.61
C CYS A 43 14.23 -19.69 24.50
N ALA A 44 14.14 -18.52 23.90
CA ALA A 44 12.95 -17.65 23.83
C ALA A 44 13.45 -16.39 23.15
N ALA A 45 12.71 -15.81 22.21
CA ALA A 45 13.06 -14.51 21.68
C ALA A 45 13.45 -13.61 22.86
N PRO A 46 14.73 -13.18 22.98
CA PRO A 46 15.14 -12.27 24.06
C PRO A 46 14.09 -11.16 24.16
N PRO A 47 13.76 -10.63 25.33
CA PRO A 47 12.71 -9.60 25.47
C PRO A 47 12.89 -8.44 24.46
N GLN A 48 14.12 -8.21 24.02
CA GLN A 48 14.48 -7.34 22.91
C GLN A 48 13.93 -7.74 21.53
N ASN A 49 13.99 -9.01 21.14
CA ASN A 49 13.41 -9.51 19.88
C ASN A 49 11.88 -9.43 19.87
N LEU A 50 11.23 -9.70 21.00
CA LEU A 50 9.78 -9.51 21.14
C LEU A 50 9.41 -8.02 20.99
N ARG A 51 10.17 -7.13 21.65
CA ARG A 51 9.99 -5.68 21.53
C ARG A 51 10.19 -5.18 20.10
N LEU A 52 11.19 -5.69 19.39
CA LEU A 52 11.45 -5.34 17.99
C LEU A 52 10.31 -5.78 17.07
N LYS A 53 9.77 -6.99 17.29
CA LYS A 53 8.61 -7.47 16.55
C LYS A 53 7.37 -6.61 16.78
N GLN A 54 7.03 -6.32 18.04
CA GLN A 54 5.92 -5.43 18.41
C GLN A 54 6.10 -4.02 17.82
N GLN A 55 7.31 -3.48 17.87
CA GLN A 55 7.61 -2.17 17.29
C GLN A 55 7.43 -2.17 15.76
N SER A 56 7.85 -3.23 15.07
CA SER A 56 7.68 -3.36 13.62
C SER A 56 6.20 -3.46 13.23
N GLU A 57 5.41 -4.26 13.96
CA GLU A 57 3.97 -4.39 13.75
C GLU A 57 3.26 -3.04 13.97
N LEU A 58 3.56 -2.34 15.07
CA LEU A 58 3.02 -1.01 15.35
C LEU A 58 3.40 0.01 14.27
N GLN A 59 4.65 -0.01 13.81
CA GLN A 59 5.10 0.87 12.74
C GLN A 59 4.32 0.61 11.45
N SER A 60 4.11 -0.67 11.10
CA SER A 60 3.35 -1.03 9.90
C SER A 60 1.88 -0.58 9.97
N LEU A 61 1.25 -0.68 11.15
CA LEU A 61 -0.12 -0.21 11.38
C LEU A 61 -0.22 1.31 11.29
N ILE A 62 0.75 2.04 11.86
CA ILE A 62 0.82 3.50 11.76
C ILE A 62 0.95 3.92 10.30
N ARG A 63 1.83 3.26 9.52
CA ARG A 63 1.99 3.53 8.08
C ARG A 63 0.69 3.27 7.31
N TYR A 64 0.07 2.11 7.53
CA TYR A 64 -1.19 1.78 6.88
C TYR A 64 -2.30 2.80 7.20
N LYS A 65 -2.41 3.21 8.47
CA LYS A 65 -3.39 4.21 8.89
C LYS A 65 -3.07 5.58 8.29
N GLU A 66 -1.81 6.00 8.28
CA GLU A 66 -1.36 7.25 7.68
C GLU A 66 -1.68 7.30 6.18
N ASP A 67 -1.38 6.22 5.45
CA ASP A 67 -1.69 6.09 4.03
C ASP A 67 -3.21 6.05 3.80
N PHE A 68 -3.94 5.34 4.65
CA PHE A 68 -5.40 5.34 4.59
C PHE A 68 -5.97 6.74 4.84
N GLU A 69 -5.54 7.48 5.86
CA GLU A 69 -6.01 8.84 6.14
C GLU A 69 -5.62 9.81 5.02
N LYS A 70 -4.42 9.68 4.45
CA LYS A 70 -4.00 10.44 3.27
C LYS A 70 -4.88 10.15 2.07
N ASN A 71 -5.37 8.92 1.92
CA ASN A 71 -6.14 8.50 0.76
C ASN A 71 -7.66 8.59 0.99
N LYS A 72 -8.12 8.66 2.25
CA LYS A 72 -9.53 8.75 2.68
C LYS A 72 -10.06 10.17 2.47
N GLY A 73 -10.31 10.50 1.21
CA GLY A 73 -10.81 11.81 0.79
C GLY A 73 -10.11 12.33 -0.45
N LYS A 74 -8.92 11.80 -0.74
CA LYS A 74 -8.35 11.85 -2.09
C LYS A 74 -9.07 10.77 -2.89
N GLY A 75 -10.32 11.05 -3.27
CA GLY A 75 -11.04 10.26 -4.26
C GLY A 75 -10.07 9.95 -5.40
N PHE A 76 -10.05 8.68 -5.85
CA PHE A 76 -9.16 8.15 -6.88
C PHE A 76 -8.76 9.28 -7.82
N SER A 77 -7.56 9.83 -7.61
CA SER A 77 -7.06 10.92 -8.44
C SER A 77 -6.79 10.25 -9.78
N VAL A 78 -7.83 10.18 -10.61
CA VAL A 78 -7.79 9.63 -11.95
C VAL A 78 -6.84 10.55 -12.68
N VAL A 79 -5.56 10.21 -12.61
CA VAL A 79 -4.65 10.42 -13.70
C VAL A 79 -4.55 11.88 -14.15
N ALA A 80 -4.27 12.78 -13.20
CA ALA A 80 -3.93 14.17 -13.50
C ALA A 80 -2.81 14.29 -14.55
N ASP A 81 -1.97 13.24 -14.67
CA ASP A 81 -0.80 13.20 -15.56
C ASP A 81 -0.96 12.27 -16.76
N THR A 82 -2.19 11.93 -17.21
CA THR A 82 -2.32 11.25 -18.51
C THR A 82 -1.98 12.24 -19.62
N PRO A 83 -1.20 11.83 -20.64
CA PRO A 83 -0.96 12.69 -21.80
C PRO A 83 -2.26 13.11 -22.49
N GLU A 84 -3.31 12.28 -22.40
CA GLU A 84 -4.63 12.60 -22.95
C GLU A 84 -5.33 13.72 -22.18
N LEU A 85 -5.33 13.67 -20.84
CA LEU A 85 -5.93 14.74 -20.03
C LEU A 85 -5.20 16.07 -20.21
N GLN A 86 -3.88 16.04 -20.36
CA GLN A 86 -3.09 17.23 -20.68
C GLN A 86 -3.43 17.80 -22.06
N ARG A 87 -3.66 16.95 -23.07
CA ARG A 87 -4.12 17.39 -24.40
C ARG A 87 -5.50 18.05 -24.30
N ILE A 88 -6.46 17.38 -23.66
CA ILE A 88 -7.83 17.89 -23.49
C ILE A 88 -7.80 19.26 -22.78
N LYS A 89 -7.04 19.39 -21.68
CA LYS A 89 -6.93 20.64 -20.94
C LYS A 89 -6.34 21.77 -21.81
N LYS A 90 -5.24 21.53 -22.52
CA LYS A 90 -4.65 22.52 -23.43
C LYS A 90 -5.63 22.96 -24.52
N THR A 91 -6.35 22.01 -25.12
CA THR A 91 -7.36 22.32 -26.14
C THR A 91 -8.53 23.12 -25.54
N GLN A 92 -8.99 22.77 -24.34
CA GLN A 92 -10.04 23.51 -23.64
C GLN A 92 -9.60 24.95 -23.31
N ASP A 93 -8.37 25.15 -22.85
CA ASP A 93 -7.80 26.47 -22.56
C ASP A 93 -7.73 27.33 -23.83
N GLN A 94 -7.35 26.74 -24.97
CA GLN A 94 -7.34 27.43 -26.26
C GLN A 94 -8.74 27.81 -26.73
N ILE A 95 -9.71 26.89 -26.65
CA ILE A 95 -11.10 27.14 -27.04
C ILE A 95 -11.71 28.26 -26.18
N SER A 96 -11.49 28.21 -24.87
CA SER A 96 -12.02 29.23 -23.95
C SER A 96 -11.42 30.61 -24.23
N ASN A 97 -10.12 30.68 -24.55
CA ASN A 97 -9.46 31.92 -24.91
C ASN A 97 -10.01 32.51 -26.22
N ILE A 98 -10.20 31.68 -27.26
CA ILE A 98 -10.80 32.10 -28.53
C ILE A 98 -12.23 32.60 -28.29
N LYS A 99 -13.04 31.84 -27.56
CA LYS A 99 -14.43 32.22 -27.25
C LYS A 99 -14.50 33.55 -26.48
N TYR A 100 -13.60 33.77 -25.52
CA TYR A 100 -13.52 35.02 -24.77
C TYR A 100 -13.19 36.20 -25.71
N HIS A 101 -12.21 36.04 -26.60
CA HIS A 101 -11.86 37.08 -27.56
C HIS A 101 -12.97 37.33 -28.59
N GLU A 102 -13.61 36.28 -29.11
CA GLU A 102 -14.75 36.37 -30.03
C GLU A 102 -15.91 37.14 -29.37
N GLU A 103 -16.26 36.80 -28.13
CA GLU A 103 -17.33 37.46 -27.39
C GLU A 103 -16.98 38.91 -27.02
N PHE A 104 -15.72 39.18 -26.69
CA PHE A 104 -15.21 40.52 -26.46
C PHE A 104 -15.31 41.39 -27.72
N GLU A 105 -14.88 40.87 -28.87
CA GLU A 105 -14.97 41.55 -30.16
C GLU A 105 -16.42 41.75 -30.60
N ARG A 106 -17.28 40.75 -30.40
CA ARG A 106 -18.73 40.85 -30.67
C ARG A 106 -19.41 41.91 -29.80
N SER A 107 -19.03 42.00 -28.53
CA SER A 107 -19.53 43.03 -27.61
C SER A 107 -19.06 44.43 -28.02
N ARG A 108 -17.86 44.53 -28.61
CA ARG A 108 -17.31 45.77 -29.14
C ARG A 108 -17.94 46.21 -30.46
N MET A 109 -18.25 45.27 -31.35
CA MET A 109 -18.74 45.53 -32.72
C MET A 109 -20.27 45.51 -32.84
N GLY A 110 -20.99 45.09 -31.79
CA GLY A 110 -22.44 44.89 -31.80
C GLY A 110 -22.86 43.62 -32.57
N PRO A 111 -24.05 43.07 -32.32
CA PRO A 111 -24.49 41.84 -32.98
C PRO A 111 -24.70 42.06 -34.48
N SER A 112 -24.01 41.27 -35.31
CA SER A 112 -24.25 41.20 -36.75
C SER A 112 -25.64 40.59 -37.04
N PRO A 113 -26.43 41.13 -37.97
CA PRO A 113 -27.78 40.63 -38.28
C PRO A 113 -27.82 39.18 -38.77
N SER A 114 -26.71 38.62 -39.26
CA SER A 114 -26.65 37.27 -39.82
C SER A 114 -26.43 36.16 -38.79
N GLU A 115 -25.96 36.49 -37.57
CA GLU A 115 -25.47 35.49 -36.61
C GLU A 115 -26.48 35.11 -35.52
N GLY A 116 -27.53 35.92 -35.31
CA GLY A 116 -28.56 35.67 -34.29
C GLY A 116 -29.30 34.33 -34.47
N ALA A 117 -29.54 33.91 -35.72
CA ALA A 117 -30.19 32.65 -36.04
C ALA A 117 -29.27 31.41 -35.87
N GLU A 118 -27.95 31.58 -35.98
CA GLU A 118 -26.98 30.49 -35.80
C GLU A 118 -26.71 30.20 -34.32
N LEU A 119 -26.68 31.23 -33.47
CA LEU A 119 -26.43 31.09 -32.03
C LEU A 119 -27.52 30.26 -31.34
N GLU A 120 -28.78 30.47 -31.73
CA GLU A 120 -29.95 29.77 -31.17
C GLU A 120 -29.99 28.28 -31.59
N ARG A 121 -29.54 27.99 -32.82
CA ARG A 121 -29.31 26.60 -33.28
C ARG A 121 -28.17 25.92 -32.52
N ARG A 122 -27.06 26.62 -32.28
CA ARG A 122 -25.87 26.09 -31.57
C ARG A 122 -26.15 25.85 -30.09
N ASN A 123 -26.89 26.75 -29.43
CA ASN A 123 -27.30 26.61 -28.02
C ASN A 123 -28.27 25.43 -27.81
N SER A 124 -29.18 25.20 -28.76
CA SER A 124 -30.08 24.04 -28.77
C SER A 124 -29.32 22.70 -28.89
N GLN A 125 -28.22 22.68 -29.64
CA GLN A 125 -27.35 21.51 -29.78
C GLN A 125 -26.48 21.28 -28.53
N GLU A 126 -26.01 22.33 -27.87
CA GLU A 126 -25.24 22.18 -26.61
C GLU A 126 -26.13 21.69 -25.46
N SER A 127 -27.39 22.16 -25.40
CA SER A 127 -28.39 21.74 -24.41
C SER A 127 -28.79 20.26 -24.49
N THR A 128 -28.73 19.66 -25.68
CA THR A 128 -29.01 18.22 -25.88
C THR A 128 -27.82 17.34 -25.53
N ASN A 129 -26.59 17.86 -25.59
CA ASN A 129 -25.37 17.14 -25.26
C ASN A 129 -25.09 17.07 -23.74
N TYR A 130 -25.66 17.98 -22.94
CA TYR A 130 -25.71 17.87 -21.47
C TYR A 130 -26.97 17.16 -20.97
N ARG A 131 -27.39 16.06 -21.60
CA ARG A 131 -28.29 15.12 -20.89
C ARG A 131 -27.46 14.42 -19.82
N ARG A 132 -27.62 14.87 -18.57
CA ARG A 132 -27.25 14.09 -17.38
C ARG A 132 -27.80 12.66 -17.58
N PRO A 133 -27.01 11.58 -17.46
CA PRO A 133 -27.57 10.24 -17.36
C PRO A 133 -28.56 10.29 -16.20
N THR A 134 -29.83 9.99 -16.46
CA THR A 134 -30.82 9.82 -15.39
C THR A 134 -30.23 8.88 -14.35
N GLU A 135 -29.95 9.41 -13.16
CA GLU A 135 -29.76 8.60 -11.96
C GLU A 135 -31.01 7.72 -11.86
N GLN A 136 -30.87 6.44 -12.19
CA GLN A 136 -31.81 5.44 -11.70
C GLN A 136 -31.63 5.45 -10.19
N GLN A 137 -32.54 6.12 -9.49
CA GLN A 137 -32.74 5.92 -8.06
C GLN A 137 -33.05 4.44 -7.85
N GLN A 138 -32.05 3.65 -7.49
CA GLN A 138 -32.30 2.45 -6.70
C GLN A 138 -32.86 2.92 -5.35
N GLN A 139 -34.18 2.79 -5.18
CA GLN A 139 -34.79 2.82 -3.85
C GLN A 139 -34.20 1.68 -3.00
N PRO A 140 -33.89 1.92 -1.72
CA PRO A 140 -33.49 0.84 -0.82
C PRO A 140 -34.66 -0.15 -0.65
N PRO A 141 -34.41 -1.46 -0.53
CA PRO A 141 -35.48 -2.45 -0.41
C PRO A 141 -36.24 -2.23 0.90
N HIS A 142 -37.54 -2.01 0.80
CA HIS A 142 -38.46 -2.00 1.93
C HIS A 142 -38.47 -3.39 2.59
N HIS A 143 -38.03 -3.45 3.84
CA HIS A 143 -38.18 -4.63 4.68
C HIS A 143 -39.66 -4.79 5.04
N VAL A 144 -40.34 -5.74 4.39
CA VAL A 144 -41.67 -6.19 4.79
C VAL A 144 -41.47 -7.15 5.97
N GLN A 145 -42.02 -6.82 7.13
CA GLN A 145 -42.18 -7.79 8.22
C GLN A 145 -43.39 -8.68 7.89
N PRO A 146 -43.30 -10.01 7.98
CA PRO A 146 -44.48 -10.84 8.05
C PRO A 146 -44.98 -10.90 9.49
N SER A 147 -46.26 -10.56 9.67
CA SER A 147 -47.04 -10.90 10.86
C SER A 147 -47.53 -12.36 10.76
N ASN A 148 -47.00 -13.24 11.61
CA ASN A 148 -47.70 -14.21 12.47
C ASN A 148 -46.66 -15.07 13.20
#